data_AF-A0A3R7UYE8-F1
#
_entry.id   AF-A0A3R7UYE8-F1
#
_cell.length_a   1.000
_cell.length_b   1.000
_cell.length_c   1.000
_cell.angle_alpha   90.00
_cell.angle_beta   90.00
_cell.angle_gamma   90.00
#
_symmetry.space_group_name_H-M   'P 1'
#
loop_
_entity.id
_entity.type
_entity.pdbx_description
1 polymer ?
#
loop_
_entity_poly.entity_id
_entity_poly.type
_entity_poly.pdbx_seq_one_letter_code
_entity_poly.pdbx_strand_id
1 'polypeptide(L)' 'MDSTLLLPIGLGMIVIGAAAGIGKFTAAAAESIARQPEAADKITGAVNLPLFLLEGVAILAEVFALLMLFL' A
#
# COMPACT_ATOMS: atom_id res chain seq x y z
N MET A 1 -9.47 -6.66 -29.00
CA MET A 1 -9.20 -5.54 -28.08
C MET A 1 -8.11 -6.08 -27.18
N ASP A 2 -6.88 -5.63 -27.39
CA ASP A 2 -5.73 -6.23 -26.72
C ASP A 2 -5.88 -6.02 -25.22
N SER A 3 -5.81 -7.09 -24.45
CA SER A 3 -5.98 -7.10 -22.98
C SER A 3 -5.04 -6.14 -22.27
N THR A 4 -3.98 -5.70 -22.94
CA THR A 4 -2.97 -4.77 -22.46
C THR A 4 -3.41 -3.29 -22.50
N LEU A 5 -4.49 -2.93 -23.20
CA LEU A 5 -4.94 -1.54 -23.34
C LEU A 5 -5.31 -0.90 -21.99
N LEU A 6 -5.87 -1.69 -21.07
CA LEU A 6 -6.32 -1.21 -19.76
C LEU A 6 -5.27 -1.34 -18.66
N LEU A 7 -4.11 -1.96 -18.93
CA LEU A 7 -3.05 -2.17 -17.95
C LEU A 7 -2.54 -0.86 -17.30
N PRO A 8 -2.28 0.23 -18.05
CA PRO A 8 -1.81 1.48 -17.43
C PRO A 8 -2.84 2.07 -16.46
N ILE A 9 -4.13 1.92 -16.78
CA ILE A 9 -5.22 2.38 -15.91
C ILE A 9 -5.28 1.52 -14.64
N GLY A 10 -5.21 0.18 -14.79
CA GLY A 10 -5.17 -0.75 -13.68
C GLY A 10 -3.98 -0.49 -12.74
N LEU A 11 -2.78 -0.32 -13.30
CA LEU A 11 -1.57 0.05 -12.56
C LEU A 11 -1.74 1.36 -11.80
N GLY A 12 -2.27 2.41 -12.45
CA GLY A 12 -2.54 3.69 -11.79
C GLY A 12 -3.50 3.54 -10.59
N MET A 13 -4.54 2.71 -10.73
CA MET A 13 -5.48 2.44 -9.64
C MET A 13 -4.83 1.66 -8.48
N ILE A 14 -3.95 0.71 -8.77
CA ILE A 14 -3.18 -0.03 -7.74
C ILE A 14 -2.32 0.95 -6.95
N VAL A 15 -1.56 1.80 -7.63
CA VAL A 15 -0.67 2.79 -6.99
C VAL A 15 -1.48 3.79 -6.14
N ILE A 16 -2.61 4.30 -6.65
CA ILE A 16 -3.48 5.21 -5.89
C ILE A 16 -4.03 4.52 -4.64
N GLY A 17 -4.48 3.27 -4.76
CA GLY A 17 -4.98 2.47 -3.64
C GLY A 17 -3.92 2.24 -2.56
N ALA A 18 -2.70 1.87 -2.97
CA ALA A 18 -1.56 1.68 -2.08
C ALA A 18 -1.18 2.99 -1.37
N ALA A 19 -1.01 4.08 -2.12
CA ALA A 19 -0.68 5.39 -1.57
C ALA A 19 -1.72 5.90 -0.56
N ALA A 20 -3.01 5.73 -0.86
CA ALA A 20 -4.08 6.11 0.06
C ALA A 20 -4.07 5.27 1.35
N GLY A 21 -3.80 3.96 1.25
CA GLY A 21 -3.71 3.08 2.41
C GLY A 21 -2.50 3.36 3.30
N ILE A 22 -1.31 3.42 2.70
CA ILE A 22 -0.05 3.75 3.39
C ILE A 22 -0.16 5.12 4.04
N GLY A 23 -0.64 6.13 3.29
CA GLY A 23 -0.83 7.49 3.80
C GLY A 23 -1.73 7.55 5.03
N LYS A 24 -2.83 6.80 5.04
CA LYS A 24 -3.72 6.73 6.21
C LYS A 24 -3.05 6.09 7.42
N PHE A 25 -2.40 4.94 7.25
CA PHE A 25 -1.71 4.26 8.34
C PHE A 25 -0.58 5.09 8.93
N THR A 26 0.27 5.66 8.08
CA THR A 26 1.41 6.48 8.49
C THR A 26 0.97 7.78 9.17
N ALA A 27 -0.05 8.47 8.64
CA ALA A 27 -0.59 9.67 9.27
C ALA A 27 -1.20 9.36 10.65
N ALA A 28 -2.00 8.29 10.76
CA ALA A 28 -2.60 7.89 12.03
C ALA A 28 -1.54 7.47 13.07
N ALA A 29 -0.48 6.77 12.63
CA ALA A 29 0.65 6.41 13.48
C ALA A 29 1.37 7.66 13.98
N ALA A 30 1.70 8.60 13.10
CA ALA A 30 2.38 9.84 13.46
C ALA A 30 1.56 10.68 14.45
N GLU A 31 0.26 10.82 14.21
CA GLU A 31 -0.64 11.55 15.11
C GLU A 31 -0.77 10.87 16.49
N SER A 32 -0.81 9.53 16.50
CA SER A 32 -0.87 8.75 17.75
C SER A 32 0.43 8.87 18.54
N ILE A 33 1.58 8.80 17.87
CA ILE A 33 2.92 8.97 18.49
C ILE A 33 3.07 10.38 19.04
N ALA A 34 2.61 11.40 18.30
CA ALA A 34 2.66 12.79 18.77
C ALA A 34 1.84 13.00 20.06
N ARG A 35 0.73 12.27 20.24
CA ARG A 35 -0.09 12.31 21.46
C ARG A 35 0.48 11.49 22.62
N GLN A 36 1.15 10.38 22.33
CA GLN A 36 1.71 9.45 23.32
C GLN A 36 3.13 9.01 22.91
N PRO A 37 4.14 9.88 23.06
CA PRO A 37 5.51 9.58 22.65
C PRO A 37 6.10 8.35 23.35
N GLU A 38 5.73 8.11 24.60
CA GLU A 38 6.14 6.95 25.40
C GLU A 38 5.63 5.61 24.86
N ALA A 39 4.59 5.63 24.01
CA ALA A 39 4.00 4.45 23.40
C ALA A 39 4.48 4.22 21.95
N ALA A 40 5.49 4.95 21.47
CA ALA A 40 5.90 4.95 20.06
C ALA A 40 6.22 3.55 19.50
N ASP A 41 6.94 2.72 20.25
CA ASP A 41 7.28 1.35 19.83
C ASP A 41 6.03 0.46 19.71
N LYS A 42 5.07 0.62 20.63
CA LYS A 42 3.81 -0.14 20.61
C LYS A 42 2.93 0.28 19.44
N ILE A 43 2.84 1.58 19.17
CA ILE A 43 2.09 2.11 18.03
C ILE A 43 2.71 1.60 16.74
N THR A 44 4.02 1.77 16.55
CA THR A 44 4.74 1.28 15.37
C THR A 44 4.53 -0.22 15.18
N GLY A 45 4.67 -1.03 16.25
CA GLY A 45 4.41 -2.47 16.21
C GLY A 45 2.99 -2.82 15.78
N ALA A 46 1.98 -2.07 16.25
CA ALA A 46 0.59 -2.28 15.88
C ALA A 46 0.29 -1.92 14.41
N VAL A 47 1.01 -0.96 13.82
CA VAL A 47 0.77 -0.51 12.44
C VAL A 47 1.57 -1.31 11.41
N ASN A 48 2.70 -1.90 11.79
CA ASN A 48 3.60 -2.61 10.86
C ASN A 48 2.96 -3.79 10.15
N LEU A 49 2.22 -4.66 10.86
CA LEU A 49 1.59 -5.83 10.22
C LEU A 49 0.51 -5.41 9.19
N PRO A 50 -0.46 -4.53 9.53
CA PRO A 50 -1.40 -4.02 8.55
C PRO A 50 -0.73 -3.33 7.35
N LEU A 51 0.31 -2.53 7.58
CA LEU A 51 1.04 -1.83 6.52
C LEU A 51 1.75 -2.81 5.59
N PHE A 52 2.42 -3.82 6.16
CA PHE A 52 3.08 -4.89 5.41
C PHE A 52 2.10 -5.69 4.54
N LEU A 53 0.92 -6.03 5.09
CA LEU A 53 -0.11 -6.73 4.32
C LEU A 53 -0.66 -5.87 3.18
N LEU A 54 -0.81 -4.56 3.40
CA LEU A 54 -1.25 -3.62 2.37
C LEU A 54 -0.22 -3.48 1.24
N GLU A 55 1.05 -3.30 1.59
CA GLU A 55 2.15 -3.28 0.61
C GLU A 55 2.25 -4.61 -0.14
N GLY A 56 2.14 -5.74 0.57
CA GLY A 56 2.19 -7.07 -0.04
C GLY A 56 1.12 -7.27 -1.12
N VAL A 57 -0.11 -6.83 -0.87
CA VAL A 57 -1.18 -6.89 -1.88
C VAL A 57 -0.89 -5.96 -3.06
N ALA A 58 -0.38 -4.75 -2.82
CA ALA A 58 -0.03 -3.81 -3.88
C ALA A 58 1.09 -4.36 -4.79
N ILE A 59 2.17 -4.88 -4.20
CA ILE A 59 3.30 -5.49 -4.94
C ILE A 59 2.82 -6.68 -5.76
N LEU A 60 2.01 -7.58 -5.19
CA LEU A 60 1.47 -8.71 -5.94
C LEU A 60 0.62 -8.25 -7.13
N ALA A 61 -0.21 -7.23 -6.95
CA ALA A 61 -1.03 -6.67 -8.03
C ALA A 61 -0.17 -6.06 -9.15
N GLU A 62 0.89 -5.32 -8.80
CA GLU A 62 1.85 -4.78 -9.78
C GLU A 62 2.61 -5.88 -10.53
N VAL A 63 3.04 -6.93 -9.83
CA VAL A 63 3.69 -8.09 -10.44
C VAL A 63 2.76 -8.76 -11.46
N PHE A 64 1.50 -9.00 -11.12
CA PHE A 64 0.54 -9.58 -12.07
C PHE A 64 0.26 -8.66 -13.26
N ALA A 65 0.17 -7.34 -13.04
CA ALA A 65 0.00 -6.37 -14.11
C ALA A 65 1.21 -6.37 -15.08
N LEU A 66 2.43 -6.48 -14.55
CA LEU A 66 3.64 -6.61 -15.37
C LEU A 66 3.69 -7.95 -16.11
N LEU A 67 3.31 -9.05 -15.47
CA LEU A 67 3.27 -10.38 -16.10
C LEU A 67 2.33 -10.41 -17.32
N MET A 68 1.22 -9.66 -17.30
CA MET A 68 0.32 -9.54 -18.45
C MET A 68 0.95 -8.86 -19.68
N LEU A 69 2.12 -8.23 -19.56
CA LEU A 69 2.86 -7.69 -20.71
C LEU A 69 3.67 -8.77 -21.44
N PHE A 70 3.96 -9.90 -20.78
CA PHE A 70 4.85 -10.94 -21.28
C PHE A 70 4.14 -12.27 -21.60
N LEU A 71 2.91 -12.44 -21.10
CA LEU A 71 2.04 -13.61 -21.31
C LEU A 71 0.98 -13.30 -22.36
#